data_AF-A0AAW9INS2-F1
#
_entry.id   AF-A0AAW9INS2-F1
#
_cell.length_a   1.000
_cell.length_b   1.000
_cell.length_c   1.000
_cell.angle_alpha   90.00
_cell.angle_beta   90.00
_cell.angle_gamma   90.00
#
_symmetry.space_group_name_H-M   'P 1'
#
loop_
_entity.id
_entity.type
_entity.pdbx_description
1 polymer ?
#
loop_
_entity_poly.entity_id
_entity_poly.type
_entity_poly.pdbx_seq_one_letter_code
_entity_poly.pdbx_strand_id
1 'polypeptide(L)'
;QVNTIASLIGTVDTQKAKSKGGGVVSTIDGNLLVGPDAIETHNKEDFSTNAESIKRVFERQKEISPLLSRSDIITYFTGVRAATYEEDFIIEKGHFTRNIVHAAGIQSPGLTAAPAIAVDVAQMTVDLLSKNNNIEKNKNFNPYRKRIVRTSELDIDERNKLINDNP
;
A
#
# COMPACT_ATOMS: atom_id res chain seq x y z
N GLN A 1 8.66 -1.02 23.19
CA GLN A 1 8.79 -1.37 21.76
C GLN A 1 7.50 -2.07 21.34
N VAL A 2 6.83 -1.58 20.28
CA VAL A 2 5.57 -2.18 19.79
C VAL A 2 5.95 -3.28 18.80
N ASN A 3 5.89 -4.55 19.22
CA ASN A 3 6.32 -5.70 18.40
C ASN A 3 5.19 -6.29 17.53
N THR A 4 3.96 -5.78 17.68
CA THR A 4 2.75 -6.24 16.98
C THR A 4 1.88 -5.03 16.65
N ILE A 5 1.10 -5.08 15.57
CA ILE A 5 0.13 -4.03 15.23
C ILE A 5 -0.83 -3.84 16.43
N ALA A 6 -0.84 -2.64 17.00
CA ALA A 6 -1.78 -2.28 18.06
C ALA A 6 -2.90 -1.41 17.46
N SER A 7 -4.14 -1.86 17.58
CA SER A 7 -5.29 -1.20 16.96
C SER A 7 -6.46 -1.09 17.93
N LEU A 8 -7.18 0.04 17.89
CA LEU A 8 -8.45 0.28 18.59
C LEU A 8 -9.67 -0.20 17.80
N ILE A 9 -9.48 -1.02 16.75
CA ILE A 9 -10.62 -1.62 16.06
C ILE A 9 -11.21 -2.62 17.06
N GLY A 10 -12.31 -2.22 17.68
CA GLY A 10 -13.11 -3.11 18.50
C GLY A 10 -13.52 -4.36 17.71
N THR A 11 -13.89 -5.41 18.41
CA THR A 11 -14.48 -6.61 17.80
C THR A 11 -15.69 -6.23 16.94
N VAL A 12 -16.07 -7.11 16.01
CA VAL A 12 -17.20 -6.91 15.07
C VAL A 12 -18.46 -6.35 15.77
N ASP A 13 -18.67 -6.72 17.03
CA ASP A 13 -19.80 -6.32 17.87
C ASP A 13 -19.75 -4.89 18.44
N THR A 14 -18.62 -4.17 18.31
CA THR A 14 -18.42 -2.82 18.89
C THR A 14 -18.07 -1.73 17.88
N GLN A 15 -18.07 -2.03 16.58
CA GLN A 15 -17.85 -1.02 15.53
C GLN A 15 -19.03 -0.05 15.43
N LYS A 16 -18.91 1.13 16.07
CA LYS A 16 -19.86 2.24 15.90
C LYS A 16 -19.57 3.13 14.69
N ALA A 17 -18.46 2.93 13.98
CA ALA A 17 -18.08 3.69 12.79
C ALA A 17 -17.24 2.85 11.81
N LYS A 18 -17.40 3.08 10.50
CA LYS A 18 -16.57 2.49 9.44
C LYS A 18 -15.10 2.91 9.63
N SER A 19 -14.33 2.07 10.30
CA SER A 19 -12.90 2.28 10.54
C SER A 19 -12.11 1.34 9.61
N LYS A 20 -11.67 1.82 8.44
CA LYS A 20 -10.95 1.03 7.41
C LYS A 20 -9.48 0.74 7.75
N GLY A 21 -9.22 0.24 8.96
CA GLY A 21 -7.86 -0.01 9.43
C GLY A 21 -7.23 1.24 10.07
N GLY A 22 -6.44 1.02 11.12
CA GLY A 22 -5.66 2.08 11.76
C GLY A 22 -5.07 1.61 13.09
N GLY A 23 -3.92 2.15 13.45
CA GLY A 23 -3.18 1.72 14.63
C GLY A 23 -1.76 2.28 14.68
N VAL A 24 -0.99 1.69 15.59
CA VAL A 24 0.45 1.91 15.71
C VAL A 24 1.16 0.68 15.17
N VAL A 25 2.03 0.87 14.18
CA VAL A 25 2.77 -0.20 13.50
C VAL A 25 4.25 0.15 13.46
N SER A 26 5.12 -0.80 13.78
CA SER A 26 6.57 -0.61 13.61
C SER A 26 6.97 -0.81 12.15
N THR A 27 7.75 0.13 11.61
CA THR A 27 8.29 0.06 10.25
C THR A 27 9.54 -0.81 10.20
N ILE A 28 10.03 -1.10 8.98
CA ILE A 28 11.27 -1.86 8.79
C ILE A 28 12.51 -1.15 9.36
N ASP A 29 12.45 0.17 9.52
CA ASP A 29 13.53 1.00 10.05
C ASP A 29 13.41 1.21 11.57
N GLY A 30 12.44 0.56 12.23
CA GLY A 30 12.23 0.63 13.67
C GLY A 30 11.44 1.86 14.14
N ASN A 31 11.06 2.76 13.24
CA ASN A 31 10.18 3.89 13.56
C ASN A 31 8.72 3.46 13.67
N LEU A 32 7.87 4.30 14.26
CA LEU A 32 6.44 4.05 14.36
C LEU A 32 5.67 4.74 13.24
N LEU A 33 4.81 3.99 12.57
CA LEU A 33 3.76 4.49 11.71
C LEU A 33 2.46 4.56 12.51
N VAL A 34 1.89 5.76 12.59
CA VAL A 34 0.70 6.06 13.40
C VAL A 34 -0.40 6.61 12.50
N GLY A 35 -1.56 5.95 12.49
CA GLY A 35 -2.70 6.36 11.68
C GLY A 35 -3.38 5.18 10.98
N PRO A 36 -4.11 5.41 9.87
CA PRO A 36 -4.52 6.73 9.35
C PRO A 36 -5.79 7.24 10.06
N ASP A 37 -6.24 8.45 9.70
CA ASP A 37 -7.65 8.79 9.78
C ASP A 37 -8.41 8.27 8.55
N ALA A 38 -9.73 8.43 8.53
CA ALA A 38 -10.57 8.07 7.40
C ALA A 38 -11.53 9.23 7.13
N ILE A 39 -11.18 10.05 6.14
CA ILE A 39 -11.98 11.18 5.67
C ILE A 39 -12.31 10.96 4.20
N GLU A 40 -13.57 11.15 3.85
CA GLU A 40 -14.01 11.14 2.46
C GLU A 40 -13.63 12.46 1.80
N THR A 41 -12.98 12.39 0.64
CA THR A 41 -12.63 13.55 -0.18
C THR A 41 -13.09 13.31 -1.61
N HIS A 42 -13.65 14.36 -2.24
CA HIS A 42 -14.01 14.30 -3.66
C HIS A 42 -12.81 14.52 -4.58
N ASN A 43 -11.75 15.16 -4.07
CA ASN A 43 -10.60 15.54 -4.88
C ASN A 43 -9.55 14.43 -4.87
N LYS A 44 -9.32 13.83 -6.04
CA LYS A 44 -8.37 12.71 -6.23
C LYS A 44 -6.92 13.12 -6.04
N GLU A 45 -6.63 14.41 -6.18
CA GLU A 45 -5.28 14.98 -6.10
C GLU A 45 -5.05 15.76 -4.79
N ASP A 46 -5.94 15.60 -3.82
CA ASP A 46 -5.75 16.20 -2.50
C ASP A 46 -4.78 15.38 -1.65
N PHE A 47 -3.51 15.76 -1.76
CA PHE A 47 -2.42 15.21 -0.94
C PHE A 47 -2.07 16.11 0.24
N SER A 48 -2.96 17.06 0.59
CA SER A 48 -2.71 17.99 1.68
C SER A 48 -2.72 17.28 3.05
N THR A 49 -1.93 17.80 3.97
CA THR A 49 -1.95 17.37 5.37
C THR A 49 -2.73 18.38 6.20
N ASN A 50 -3.70 17.91 6.99
CA ASN A 50 -4.53 18.76 7.83
C ASN A 50 -4.12 18.64 9.31
N ALA A 51 -3.88 19.77 9.98
CA ALA A 51 -3.43 19.79 11.38
C ALA A 51 -4.47 19.19 12.35
N GLU A 52 -5.77 19.37 12.08
CA GLU A 52 -6.84 18.79 12.89
C GLU A 52 -6.92 17.27 12.70
N SER A 53 -6.73 16.77 11.47
CA SER A 53 -6.59 15.33 11.19
C SER A 53 -5.44 14.72 11.98
N ILE A 54 -4.27 15.34 11.91
CA ILE A 54 -3.07 14.92 12.65
C ILE A 54 -3.37 14.89 14.16
N LYS A 55 -3.99 15.95 14.70
CA LYS A 55 -4.38 16.01 16.11
C LYS A 55 -5.31 14.85 16.47
N ARG A 56 -6.37 14.60 15.69
CA ARG A 56 -7.32 13.51 15.95
C ARG A 56 -6.65 12.13 15.92
N VAL A 57 -5.79 11.87 14.93
CA VAL A 57 -5.03 10.63 14.84
C VAL A 57 -4.14 10.46 16.08
N PHE A 58 -3.39 11.50 16.43
CA PHE A 58 -2.48 11.45 17.56
C PHE A 58 -3.19 11.20 18.89
N GLU A 59 -4.26 11.95 19.19
CA GLU A 59 -5.01 11.77 20.44
C GLU A 59 -5.62 10.36 20.53
N ARG A 60 -6.19 9.83 19.43
CA ARG A 60 -6.75 8.47 19.41
C ARG A 60 -5.69 7.41 19.66
N GLN A 61 -4.51 7.53 19.05
CA GLN A 61 -3.47 6.51 19.17
C GLN A 61 -2.71 6.62 20.50
N LYS A 62 -2.74 7.78 21.16
CA LYS A 62 -2.21 7.98 22.52
C LYS A 62 -2.98 7.16 23.57
N GLU A 63 -4.25 6.83 23.33
CA GLU A 63 -5.01 5.89 24.17
C GLU A 63 -4.37 4.48 24.16
N ILE A 64 -3.78 4.05 23.03
CA ILE A 64 -3.11 2.76 22.88
C ILE A 64 -1.68 2.82 23.40
N SER A 65 -0.97 3.89 23.08
CA SER A 65 0.44 4.08 23.41
C SER A 65 0.63 5.40 24.16
N PRO A 66 0.44 5.42 25.49
CA PRO A 66 0.50 6.63 26.31
C PRO A 66 1.85 7.36 26.28
N LEU A 67 2.91 6.64 25.90
CA LEU A 67 4.28 7.18 25.79
C LEU A 67 4.50 8.01 24.52
N LEU A 68 3.56 8.03 23.57
CA LEU A 68 3.68 8.84 22.37
C LEU A 68 3.71 10.33 22.73
N SER A 69 4.76 11.03 22.31
CA SER A 69 4.88 12.48 22.37
C SER A 69 4.78 13.10 20.98
N ARG A 70 4.23 14.32 20.90
CA ARG A 70 4.22 15.06 19.62
C ARG A 70 5.63 15.42 19.16
N SER A 71 6.58 15.51 20.09
CA SER A 71 8.00 15.72 19.78
C SER A 71 8.64 14.53 19.06
N ASP A 72 8.02 13.35 19.08
CA ASP A 72 8.52 12.14 18.40
C ASP A 72 8.15 12.13 16.91
N ILE A 73 7.34 13.09 16.45
CA ILE A 73 6.84 13.11 15.09
C ILE A 73 7.90 13.69 14.16
N ILE A 74 8.37 12.86 13.22
CA ILE A 74 9.40 13.23 12.24
C ILE A 74 8.82 13.57 10.85
N THR A 75 7.61 13.11 10.52
CA THR A 75 7.00 13.34 9.21
C THR A 75 5.48 13.15 9.24
N TYR A 76 4.79 13.78 8.29
CA TYR A 76 3.35 13.62 8.04
C TYR A 76 3.12 13.33 6.56
N PHE A 77 2.15 12.48 6.25
CA PHE A 77 1.75 12.23 4.87
C PHE A 77 0.28 11.84 4.79
N THR A 78 -0.30 12.08 3.62
CA THR A 78 -1.68 11.72 3.26
C THR A 78 -1.62 10.76 2.07
N GLY A 79 -2.58 9.85 1.99
CA GLY A 79 -2.80 9.01 0.81
C GLY A 79 -4.28 8.93 0.47
N VAL A 80 -4.60 9.08 -0.82
CA VAL A 80 -5.98 8.98 -1.32
C VAL A 80 -6.22 7.57 -1.84
N ARG A 81 -7.34 6.97 -1.42
CA ARG A 81 -7.78 5.66 -1.94
C ARG A 81 -8.67 5.87 -3.16
N ALA A 82 -8.44 5.09 -4.22
CA ALA A 82 -9.28 5.07 -5.41
C ALA A 82 -10.54 4.21 -5.17
N ALA A 83 -11.37 4.58 -4.19
CA ALA A 83 -12.58 3.82 -3.87
C ALA A 83 -13.67 4.02 -4.94
N THR A 84 -14.38 2.95 -5.25
CA THR A 84 -15.61 2.95 -6.06
C THR A 84 -16.83 3.11 -5.14
N TYR A 85 -17.98 3.49 -5.70
CA TYR A 85 -19.23 3.53 -4.94
C TYR A 85 -19.62 2.16 -4.37
N GLU A 86 -19.33 1.11 -5.12
CA GLU A 86 -19.61 -0.29 -4.76
C GLU A 86 -18.60 -0.84 -3.74
N GLU A 87 -17.55 -0.06 -3.43
CA GLU A 87 -16.50 -0.43 -2.47
C GLU A 87 -15.74 -1.72 -2.85
N ASP A 88 -15.69 -2.04 -4.15
CA ASP A 88 -15.01 -3.22 -4.69
C ASP A 88 -14.02 -2.86 -5.83
N PHE A 89 -13.12 -3.80 -6.11
CA PHE A 89 -12.15 -3.70 -7.19
C PHE A 89 -12.80 -3.97 -8.55
N ILE A 90 -12.34 -3.26 -9.58
CA ILE A 90 -12.77 -3.46 -10.96
C ILE A 90 -11.63 -4.16 -11.69
N ILE A 91 -11.72 -5.48 -11.81
CA ILE A 91 -10.75 -6.35 -12.49
C ILE A 91 -11.44 -7.09 -13.64
N GLU A 92 -11.49 -6.47 -14.82
CA GLU A 92 -12.31 -6.98 -15.94
C GLU A 92 -11.82 -6.53 -17.32
N LYS A 93 -12.39 -7.12 -18.39
CA LYS A 93 -12.17 -6.67 -19.78
C LYS A 93 -13.06 -5.46 -20.07
N GLY A 94 -12.57 -4.51 -20.86
CA GLY A 94 -13.34 -3.30 -21.19
C GLY A 94 -14.67 -3.61 -21.90
N HIS A 95 -15.76 -3.00 -21.43
CA HIS A 95 -17.09 -3.20 -22.01
C HIS A 95 -17.23 -2.60 -23.42
N PHE A 96 -16.71 -1.38 -23.61
CA PHE A 96 -16.85 -0.63 -24.87
C PHE A 96 -15.58 -0.69 -25.74
N THR A 97 -14.44 -1.05 -25.16
CA THR A 97 -13.15 -1.03 -25.83
C THR A 97 -12.50 -2.41 -25.75
N ARG A 98 -12.40 -3.07 -26.90
CA ARG A 98 -12.06 -4.51 -27.02
C ARG A 98 -10.63 -4.87 -26.60
N ASN A 99 -9.73 -3.90 -26.53
CA ASN A 99 -8.30 -4.09 -26.25
C ASN A 99 -7.86 -3.47 -24.92
N ILE A 100 -8.77 -3.32 -23.96
CA ILE A 100 -8.49 -2.81 -22.62
C ILE A 100 -8.81 -3.87 -21.57
N VAL A 101 -7.97 -3.94 -20.54
CA VAL A 101 -8.23 -4.66 -19.28
C VAL A 101 -8.13 -3.65 -18.16
N HIS A 102 -9.13 -3.62 -17.28
CA HIS A 102 -9.19 -2.74 -16.12
C HIS A 102 -8.62 -3.44 -14.89
N ALA A 103 -7.82 -2.69 -14.14
CA ALA A 103 -7.46 -2.97 -12.75
C ALA A 103 -7.61 -1.65 -11.99
N ALA A 104 -8.86 -1.31 -11.64
CA ALA A 104 -9.26 -0.02 -11.10
C ALA A 104 -10.04 -0.19 -9.79
N GLY A 105 -10.35 0.92 -9.12
CA GLY A 105 -11.07 0.86 -7.84
C GLY A 105 -10.23 0.29 -6.68
N ILE A 106 -8.90 0.23 -6.84
CA ILE A 106 -8.01 -0.47 -5.91
C ILE A 106 -7.88 0.32 -4.61
N GLN A 107 -8.70 -0.06 -3.62
CA GLN A 107 -8.60 0.39 -2.24
C GLN A 107 -8.00 -0.69 -1.33
N SER A 108 -8.09 -0.56 -0.01
CA SER A 108 -7.65 -1.62 0.92
C SER A 108 -8.55 -2.85 0.76
N PRO A 109 -8.02 -4.09 0.66
CA PRO A 109 -6.62 -4.52 0.86
C PRO A 109 -5.80 -4.72 -0.45
N GLY A 110 -5.72 -3.68 -1.29
CA GLY A 110 -5.17 -3.76 -2.64
C GLY A 110 -3.71 -4.20 -2.74
N LEU A 111 -2.85 -3.78 -1.79
CA LEU A 111 -1.45 -4.21 -1.77
C LEU A 111 -1.33 -5.74 -1.55
N THR A 112 -2.15 -6.28 -0.65
CA THR A 112 -2.17 -7.73 -0.38
C THR A 112 -2.78 -8.51 -1.55
N ALA A 113 -3.78 -7.93 -2.22
CA ALA A 113 -4.45 -8.54 -3.37
C ALA A 113 -3.66 -8.42 -4.69
N ALA A 114 -2.66 -7.53 -4.76
CA ALA A 114 -1.94 -7.22 -6.00
C ALA A 114 -1.41 -8.46 -6.77
N PRO A 115 -0.86 -9.51 -6.13
CA PRO A 115 -0.42 -10.70 -6.86
C PRO A 115 -1.57 -11.46 -7.54
N ALA A 116 -2.73 -11.57 -6.89
CA ALA A 116 -3.90 -12.23 -7.46
C ALA A 116 -4.46 -11.41 -8.64
N ILE A 117 -4.60 -10.10 -8.45
CA ILE A 117 -5.01 -9.17 -9.50
C ILE A 117 -4.10 -9.30 -10.73
N ALA A 118 -2.79 -9.39 -10.53
CA ALA A 118 -1.83 -9.53 -11.63
C ALA A 118 -2.03 -10.82 -12.44
N VAL A 119 -2.39 -11.94 -11.80
CA VAL A 119 -2.69 -13.21 -12.47
C VAL A 119 -3.92 -13.08 -13.35
N ASP A 120 -5.00 -12.50 -12.81
CA ASP A 120 -6.25 -12.31 -13.56
C ASP A 120 -6.07 -11.36 -14.75
N VAL A 121 -5.37 -10.24 -14.54
CA VAL A 121 -5.04 -9.28 -15.60
C VAL A 121 -4.22 -9.95 -16.69
N ALA A 122 -3.16 -10.70 -16.33
CA ALA A 122 -2.32 -11.39 -17.29
C ALA A 122 -3.12 -12.41 -18.12
N GLN A 123 -3.99 -13.20 -17.48
CA GLN A 123 -4.84 -14.17 -18.18
C GLN A 123 -5.80 -13.46 -19.14
N MET A 124 -6.49 -12.41 -18.69
CA MET A 124 -7.38 -11.64 -19.55
C MET A 124 -6.67 -11.00 -20.73
N THR A 125 -5.44 -10.52 -20.55
CA THR A 125 -4.61 -9.98 -21.63
C THR A 125 -4.27 -11.07 -22.65
N VAL A 126 -3.85 -12.26 -22.21
CA VAL A 126 -3.56 -13.39 -23.11
C VAL A 126 -4.81 -13.77 -23.90
N ASP A 127 -5.97 -13.89 -23.26
CA ASP A 127 -7.24 -14.21 -23.93
C ASP A 127 -7.60 -13.21 -25.03
N LEU A 128 -7.38 -11.91 -24.77
CA LEU A 128 -7.70 -10.85 -25.73
C LEU A 128 -6.75 -10.89 -26.93
N LEU A 129 -5.45 -11.06 -26.69
CA LEU A 129 -4.44 -11.07 -27.75
C LEU A 129 -4.48 -12.34 -28.59
N SER A 130 -4.84 -13.48 -27.99
CA SER A 130 -4.89 -14.79 -28.66
C SER A 130 -5.97 -14.89 -29.74
N LYS A 131 -6.91 -13.93 -29.80
CA LYS A 131 -7.92 -13.88 -30.86
C LYS A 131 -7.33 -13.60 -32.24
N ASN A 132 -6.24 -12.82 -32.29
CA ASN A 132 -5.63 -12.35 -33.54
C ASN A 132 -4.14 -12.73 -33.65
N ASN A 133 -3.54 -13.29 -32.61
CA ASN A 133 -2.11 -13.60 -32.55
C ASN A 133 -1.90 -14.98 -31.92
N ASN A 134 -0.82 -15.66 -32.29
CA ASN A 134 -0.35 -16.83 -31.54
C ASN A 134 0.48 -16.33 -30.34
N ILE A 135 0.00 -16.56 -29.12
CA ILE A 135 0.66 -16.12 -27.88
C ILE A 135 1.28 -17.32 -27.18
N GLU A 136 2.60 -17.32 -27.04
CA GLU A 136 3.35 -18.39 -26.38
C GLU A 136 4.14 -17.85 -25.18
N LYS A 137 4.35 -18.72 -24.19
CA LYS A 137 5.20 -18.38 -23.03
C LYS A 137 6.63 -18.17 -23.49
N ASN A 138 7.22 -17.04 -23.12
CA ASN A 138 8.64 -16.79 -23.35
C ASN A 138 9.49 -17.70 -22.44
N LYS A 139 10.14 -18.72 -23.04
CA LYS A 139 11.00 -19.67 -22.32
C LYS A 139 12.26 -19.03 -21.72
N ASN A 140 12.65 -17.86 -22.21
CA ASN A 140 13.82 -17.12 -21.73
C ASN A 140 13.48 -16.12 -20.61
N PHE A 141 12.20 -16.05 -20.18
CA PHE A 141 11.82 -15.14 -19.10
C PHE A 141 12.38 -15.62 -17.76
N ASN A 142 13.15 -14.76 -17.10
CA ASN A 142 13.64 -14.99 -15.75
C ASN A 142 12.70 -14.29 -14.74
N PRO A 143 11.91 -15.04 -13.94
CA PRO A 143 10.99 -14.45 -12.97
C PRO A 143 11.69 -13.88 -11.73
N TYR A 144 12.99 -14.15 -11.54
CA TYR A 144 13.71 -13.71 -10.36
C TYR A 144 14.14 -12.25 -10.49
N ARG A 145 13.44 -11.37 -9.77
CA ARG A 145 13.88 -9.98 -9.57
C ARG A 145 14.96 -9.95 -8.48
N LYS A 146 16.16 -9.46 -8.81
CA LYS A 146 17.22 -9.22 -7.84
C LYS A 146 16.76 -8.22 -6.77
N ARG A 147 16.94 -8.58 -5.49
CA ARG A 147 16.60 -7.72 -4.35
C ARG A 147 17.43 -6.43 -4.37
N ILE A 148 16.82 -5.31 -4.01
CA ILE A 148 17.54 -4.05 -3.76
C ILE A 148 18.46 -4.27 -2.56
N VAL A 149 19.73 -3.91 -2.71
CA VAL A 149 20.70 -4.05 -1.62
C VAL A 149 20.40 -3.01 -0.54
N ARG A 150 20.30 -3.45 0.71
CA ARG A 150 20.09 -2.57 1.86
C ARG A 150 21.44 -2.13 2.39
N THR A 151 21.89 -0.95 1.97
CA THR A 151 23.21 -0.42 2.34
C THR A 151 23.39 -0.25 3.85
N SER A 152 22.31 -0.04 4.60
CA SER A 152 22.33 0.01 6.07
C SER A 152 22.71 -1.30 6.74
N GLU A 153 22.48 -2.45 6.07
CA GLU A 153 22.78 -3.80 6.59
C GLU A 153 24.20 -4.27 6.26
N LEU A 154 24.93 -3.54 5.41
CA LEU A 154 26.27 -3.92 4.95
C LEU A 154 27.36 -3.44 5.90
N ASP A 155 28.50 -4.12 5.90
CA ASP A 155 29.72 -3.60 6.54
C ASP A 155 30.37 -2.48 5.72
N ILE A 156 31.44 -1.88 6.25
CA ILE A 156 32.12 -0.74 5.60
C ILE A 156 32.79 -1.15 4.28
N ASP A 157 33.33 -2.36 4.19
CA ASP A 157 34.08 -2.84 3.03
C ASP A 157 33.13 -3.17 1.88
N GLU A 158 32.00 -3.82 2.18
CA GLU A 158 30.91 -4.09 1.25
C GLU A 158 30.29 -2.78 0.71
N ARG A 159 30.09 -1.78 1.57
CA ARG A 159 29.61 -0.45 1.14
C ARG A 159 30.61 0.24 0.20
N ASN A 160 31.90 0.23 0.56
CA ASN A 160 32.95 0.82 -0.27
C ASN A 160 33.02 0.14 -1.64
N LYS A 161 32.88 -1.19 -1.68
CA LYS A 161 32.82 -1.94 -2.92
C LYS A 161 31.63 -1.53 -3.80
N LEU A 162 30.44 -1.39 -3.22
CA LEU A 162 29.26 -0.93 -3.97
C LEU A 162 29.42 0.47 -4.56
N ILE A 163 30.04 1.39 -3.82
CA ILE A 163 30.34 2.74 -4.32
C ILE A 163 31.32 2.66 -5.48
N ASN A 164 32.37 1.85 -5.37
CA ASN A 164 33.35 1.70 -6.45
C ASN A 164 32.76 1.03 -7.70
N ASP A 165 31.85 0.06 -7.53
CA ASP A 165 31.19 -0.64 -8.64
C ASP A 165 30.19 0.27 -9.40
N ASN A 166 29.66 1.31 -8.76
CA ASN A 166 28.74 2.29 -9.36
C ASN A 166 28.83 3.68 -8.66
N PRO A 167 29.83 4.50 -9.03
CA PRO A 167 30.17 5.76 -8.33
C PRO A 167 29.18 6.90 -8.54
#